data_AF-A0A8H6P8U2-F1
#
_entry.id   AF-A0A8H6P8U2-F1
#
_cell.length_a   1.000
_cell.length_b   1.000
_cell.length_c   1.000
_cell.angle_alpha   90.00
_cell.angle_beta   90.00
_cell.angle_gamma   90.00
#
_symmetry.space_group_name_H-M   'P 1'
#
loop_
_entity.id
_entity.type
_entity.pdbx_description
1 polymer ?
#
loop_
_entity_poly.entity_id
_entity_poly.type
_entity_poly.pdbx_seq_one_letter_code
_entity_poly.pdbx_strand_id
1 'polypeptide(L)'
;MDQIPQDIERGDLIWVYAPGAAAMLVVKSASATQDPSSSAHSIIVQKVDCQITGSKGHWTLYGPDVSYEYSGSDSDSDEDEDEEYSDEDCTPEEMSLKRYLRRFKPQIEGDDEPSLIVRPHGRDVLKYYFGGSCPNCGRLGWFCRGRRCQGMWPELFGECGEDLSCPVCHGYDFPLEDDMAMRCEDDIEDSLSSLWRRHKDGQDSEYSKTQIRDLQEELLSSVRDRFERINERRTEMGMELEDVDKFVSNRKESIAKSKGWLD
;
A
#
# COMPACT_ATOMS: atom_id res chain seq x y z
N MET A 1 8.42 -27.68 13.10
CA MET A 1 9.57 -26.84 12.70
C MET A 1 10.33 -26.36 13.94
N ASP A 2 11.64 -26.58 14.03
CA ASP A 2 12.48 -26.10 15.15
C ASP A 2 13.47 -24.98 14.75
N GLN A 3 13.61 -24.69 13.45
CA GLN A 3 14.50 -23.66 12.88
C GLN A 3 13.73 -22.80 11.90
N ILE A 4 14.00 -21.50 11.91
CA ILE A 4 13.42 -20.51 11.00
C ILE A 4 14.52 -20.07 10.04
N PRO A 5 14.25 -19.97 8.72
CA PRO A 5 15.28 -19.79 7.70
C PRO A 5 15.90 -18.39 7.63
N GLN A 6 15.50 -17.46 8.52
CA GLN A 6 15.93 -16.06 8.48
C GLN A 6 16.09 -15.51 9.90
N ASP A 7 16.96 -14.50 10.02
CA ASP A 7 17.09 -13.71 11.24
C ASP A 7 15.76 -13.00 11.55
N ILE A 8 15.43 -12.94 12.83
CA ILE A 8 14.19 -12.35 13.33
C ILE A 8 14.55 -11.31 14.38
N GLU A 9 13.97 -10.13 14.23
CA GLU A 9 14.10 -9.02 15.16
C GLU A 9 12.77 -8.74 15.86
N ARG A 10 12.85 -8.02 16.99
CA ARG A 10 11.64 -7.52 17.66
C ARG A 10 10.91 -6.56 16.72
N GLY A 11 9.60 -6.72 16.59
CA GLY A 11 8.76 -5.94 15.68
C GLY A 11 8.49 -6.65 14.36
N ASP A 12 9.26 -7.68 13.99
CA ASP A 12 9.01 -8.43 12.77
C ASP A 12 7.64 -9.10 12.78
N LEU A 13 7.02 -9.14 11.61
CA LEU A 13 5.79 -9.90 11.38
C LEU A 13 6.12 -11.32 10.92
N ILE A 14 5.42 -12.30 11.47
CA ILE A 14 5.49 -13.70 11.04
C ILE A 14 4.10 -14.13 10.60
N TRP A 15 3.97 -14.46 9.33
CA TRP A 15 2.77 -15.06 8.77
C TRP A 15 2.84 -16.58 8.89
N VAL A 16 1.84 -17.16 9.55
CA VAL A 16 1.67 -18.61 9.68
C VAL A 16 0.49 -19.01 8.81
N TYR A 17 0.69 -19.96 7.89
CA TYR A 17 -0.39 -20.39 7.00
C TYR A 17 -0.37 -21.88 6.70
N ALA A 18 -1.56 -22.41 6.46
CA ALA A 18 -1.81 -23.75 5.96
C ALA A 18 -3.17 -23.78 5.24
N PRO A 19 -3.52 -24.86 4.52
CA PRO A 19 -4.85 -25.00 3.93
C PRO A 19 -5.95 -24.83 5.00
N GLY A 20 -6.86 -23.87 4.76
CA GLY A 20 -8.00 -23.59 5.64
C GLY A 20 -7.72 -22.72 6.87
N ALA A 21 -6.46 -22.37 7.17
CA ALA A 21 -6.11 -21.57 8.35
C ALA A 21 -4.93 -20.63 8.09
N ALA A 22 -5.03 -19.40 8.58
CA ALA A 22 -3.92 -18.45 8.55
C ALA A 22 -3.95 -17.48 9.73
N ALA A 23 -2.78 -17.01 10.15
CA ALA A 23 -2.65 -16.06 11.23
C ALA A 23 -1.41 -15.17 11.07
N MET A 24 -1.56 -13.92 11.47
CA MET A 24 -0.43 -12.99 11.61
C MET A 24 0.03 -12.93 13.06
N LEU A 25 1.35 -12.93 13.23
CA LEU A 25 2.03 -12.83 14.51
C LEU A 25 2.99 -11.64 14.46
N VAL A 26 3.13 -10.92 15.56
CA VAL A 26 4.23 -9.96 15.76
C VAL A 26 5.25 -10.51 16.74
N VAL A 27 6.52 -10.32 16.46
CA VAL A 27 7.63 -10.74 17.32
C VAL A 27 7.81 -9.71 18.44
N LYS A 28 7.63 -10.15 19.69
CA LYS A 28 7.80 -9.34 20.88
C LYS A 28 9.22 -9.39 21.42
N SER A 29 9.86 -10.55 21.29
CA SER A 29 11.27 -10.70 21.60
C SER A 29 11.85 -11.87 20.81
N ALA A 30 13.06 -11.69 20.30
CA ALA A 30 13.90 -12.76 19.80
C ALA A 30 15.22 -12.71 20.59
N SER A 31 15.68 -13.84 21.15
CA SER A 31 17.01 -13.86 21.78
C SER A 31 18.08 -13.63 20.72
N ALA A 32 18.77 -12.50 20.82
CA ALA A 32 19.99 -12.19 20.09
C ALA A 32 21.16 -13.05 20.60
N THR A 33 21.11 -14.35 20.34
CA THR A 33 22.31 -15.19 20.37
C THR A 33 22.78 -15.32 18.93
N GLN A 34 24.08 -15.08 18.71
CA GLN A 34 24.81 -15.01 17.43
C GLN A 34 24.82 -16.34 16.63
N ASP A 35 23.75 -17.11 16.68
CA ASP A 35 23.52 -18.25 15.82
C ASP A 35 22.39 -17.88 14.84
N PRO A 36 22.62 -17.96 13.52
CA PRO A 36 21.59 -17.72 12.48
C PRO A 36 20.48 -18.80 12.47
N SER A 37 20.35 -19.55 13.57
CA SER A 37 19.32 -20.55 13.82
C SER A 37 18.57 -20.19 15.10
N SER A 38 17.85 -19.06 15.08
CA SER A 38 16.97 -18.70 16.19
C SER A 38 15.92 -19.83 16.35
N SER A 39 16.09 -20.60 17.43
CA SER A 39 15.18 -21.69 17.76
C SER A 39 13.78 -21.13 17.95
N ALA A 40 12.76 -21.74 17.36
CA ALA A 40 11.36 -21.31 17.53
C ALA A 40 10.88 -21.29 19.01
N HIS A 41 11.71 -21.77 19.96
CA HIS A 41 11.48 -21.70 21.41
C HIS A 41 11.85 -20.35 22.03
N SER A 42 12.82 -19.63 21.46
CA SER A 42 13.33 -18.35 21.98
C SER A 42 12.66 -17.12 21.37
N ILE A 43 11.71 -17.32 20.46
CA ILE A 43 10.94 -16.26 19.82
C ILE A 43 9.58 -16.19 20.51
N ILE A 44 9.32 -15.05 21.16
CA ILE A 44 8.03 -14.73 21.74
C ILE A 44 7.24 -13.93 20.72
N VAL A 45 6.02 -14.40 20.47
CA VAL A 45 5.10 -13.84 19.50
C VAL A 45 3.76 -13.52 20.15
N GLN A 46 3.08 -12.54 19.59
CA GLN A 46 1.70 -12.21 19.91
C GLN A 46 0.87 -12.34 18.64
N LYS A 47 -0.27 -13.06 18.72
CA LYS A 47 -1.24 -13.06 17.62
C LYS A 47 -1.85 -11.68 17.53
N VAL A 48 -1.83 -11.11 16.33
CA VAL A 48 -2.46 -9.82 16.07
C VAL A 48 -3.75 -10.07 15.29
N ASP A 49 -4.87 -9.61 15.84
CA ASP A 49 -6.11 -9.57 15.08
C ASP A 49 -5.97 -8.42 14.09
N CYS A 50 -6.02 -8.75 12.80
CA CYS A 50 -5.88 -7.77 11.76
C CYS A 50 -7.22 -7.04 11.60
N GLN A 51 -7.51 -6.11 12.50
CA GLN A 51 -8.53 -5.11 12.23
C GLN A 51 -7.96 -4.14 11.20
N ILE A 52 -8.64 -4.04 10.06
CA ILE A 52 -8.41 -2.98 9.08
C ILE A 52 -8.92 -1.69 9.73
N THR A 53 -8.10 -1.02 10.53
CA THR A 53 -8.43 0.34 10.95
C THR A 53 -8.27 1.24 9.73
N GLY A 54 -9.38 1.79 9.26
CA GLY A 54 -9.42 2.75 8.16
C GLY A 54 -8.88 4.13 8.55
N SER A 55 -7.74 4.19 9.25
CA SER A 55 -7.08 5.43 9.67
C SER A 55 -5.75 5.62 8.96
N LYS A 56 -5.39 6.89 8.70
CA LYS A 56 -4.19 7.34 7.99
C LYS A 56 -2.89 6.78 8.57
N GLY A 57 -1.95 6.46 7.69
CA GLY A 57 -0.53 6.50 7.99
C GLY A 57 0.23 5.21 7.76
N HIS A 58 -0.37 4.03 7.95
CA HIS A 58 0.39 2.79 7.88
C HIS A 58 -0.48 1.61 7.45
N TRP A 59 0.14 0.68 6.74
CA TRP A 59 -0.32 -0.70 6.62
C TRP A 59 -0.15 -1.39 7.97
N THR A 60 -0.98 -1.07 8.96
CA THR A 60 -0.87 -1.70 10.28
C THR A 60 -1.95 -2.75 10.46
N LEU A 61 -1.56 -4.02 10.30
CA LEU A 61 -2.15 -5.09 11.09
C LEU A 61 -1.88 -4.69 12.55
N TYR A 62 -2.92 -4.56 13.38
CA TYR A 62 -2.82 -4.02 14.74
C TYR A 62 -1.60 -4.60 15.49
N GLY A 63 -0.55 -3.81 15.61
CA GLY A 63 0.76 -4.22 16.11
C GLY A 63 1.55 -2.98 16.51
N PRO A 64 2.47 -3.10 17.49
CA PRO A 64 3.07 -1.95 18.16
C PRO A 64 3.74 -1.00 17.18
N ASP A 65 3.58 0.29 17.46
CA ASP A 65 4.17 1.41 16.73
C ASP A 65 5.68 1.21 16.57
N VAL A 66 6.15 1.08 15.33
CA VAL A 66 7.60 1.02 15.04
C VAL A 66 8.03 2.43 14.68
N SER A 67 8.32 3.22 15.72
CA SER A 67 8.94 4.54 15.54
C SER A 67 10.39 4.35 15.11
N TYR A 68 10.76 4.90 13.94
CA TYR A 68 12.16 5.17 13.65
C TYR A 68 12.61 6.29 14.59
N GLU A 69 13.61 6.03 15.44
CA GLU A 69 14.21 7.06 16.29
C GLU A 69 14.84 8.14 15.40
N TYR A 70 14.09 9.20 15.13
CA TYR A 70 14.68 10.48 14.74
C TYR A 70 15.22 11.09 16.01
N SER A 71 16.55 11.07 16.18
CA SER A 71 17.22 11.74 17.29
C SER A 71 17.03 13.25 17.17
N GLY A 72 15.93 13.73 17.74
CA GLY A 72 15.59 15.13 17.89
C GLY A 72 14.88 15.28 19.22
N SER A 73 15.61 15.79 20.21
CA SER A 73 15.02 16.33 21.43
C SER A 73 13.96 17.36 21.05
N ASP A 74 12.78 17.30 21.67
CA ASP A 74 12.31 18.39 22.51
C ASP A 74 11.11 17.94 23.36
N SER A 75 11.16 18.44 24.59
CA SER A 75 10.25 18.28 25.72
C SER A 75 8.89 18.94 25.44
N ASP A 76 7.79 18.33 25.89
CA ASP A 76 7.01 18.85 27.02
C ASP A 76 5.74 18.02 27.29
N SER A 77 5.49 17.91 28.59
CA SER A 77 4.43 17.23 29.32
C SER A 77 3.02 17.77 29.04
N ASP A 78 1.98 16.96 29.24
CA ASP A 78 1.02 17.18 30.34
C ASP A 78 0.03 16.00 30.47
N GLU A 79 -0.24 15.68 31.73
CA GLU A 79 -1.12 14.63 32.25
C GLU A 79 -2.59 15.04 32.13
N ASP A 80 -3.49 14.09 31.87
CA ASP A 80 -4.88 14.15 32.36
C ASP A 80 -5.42 12.72 32.52
N GLU A 81 -5.72 12.38 33.78
CA GLU A 81 -6.46 11.20 34.23
C GLU A 81 -7.96 11.38 33.92
N ASP A 82 -8.65 10.36 33.42
CA ASP A 82 -9.84 9.79 34.09
C ASP A 82 -10.64 8.76 33.25
N GLU A 83 -11.21 7.83 34.02
CA GLU A 83 -12.37 6.94 33.81
C GLU A 83 -12.18 5.54 33.20
N GLU A 84 -12.20 4.58 34.13
CA GLU A 84 -12.41 3.15 33.96
C GLU A 84 -13.67 2.82 33.12
N TYR A 85 -13.47 2.12 32.02
CA TYR A 85 -14.42 1.14 31.51
C TYR A 85 -13.73 -0.22 31.51
N SER A 86 -14.16 -1.10 32.42
CA SER A 86 -13.73 -2.49 32.45
C SER A 86 -14.34 -3.25 31.27
N ASP A 87 -13.71 -3.16 30.11
CA ASP A 87 -13.78 -4.22 29.12
C ASP A 87 -12.80 -5.31 29.56
N GLU A 88 -13.26 -6.55 29.66
CA GLU A 88 -12.39 -7.71 29.89
C GLU A 88 -11.24 -7.66 28.89
N ASP A 89 -10.06 -7.32 29.43
CA ASP A 89 -8.80 -7.19 28.74
C ASP A 89 -8.45 -8.52 28.06
N CYS A 90 -8.93 -8.71 26.83
CA CYS A 90 -8.41 -9.70 25.91
C CYS A 90 -7.09 -9.19 25.33
N THR A 91 -6.13 -8.88 26.19
CA THR A 91 -4.74 -8.72 25.75
C THR A 91 -4.34 -10.04 25.08
N PRO A 92 -3.99 -10.03 23.77
CA PRO A 92 -3.68 -11.27 23.09
C PRO A 92 -2.49 -11.96 23.79
N GLU A 93 -2.68 -13.21 24.23
CA GLU A 93 -1.69 -13.97 25.03
C GLU A 93 -0.35 -14.07 24.28
N GLU A 94 0.71 -13.47 24.83
CA GLU A 94 2.08 -13.67 24.33
C GLU A 94 2.53 -15.10 24.58
N MET A 95 3.15 -15.75 23.59
CA MET A 95 3.69 -17.10 23.75
C MET A 95 4.86 -17.37 22.83
N SER A 96 5.60 -18.44 23.08
CA SER A 96 6.64 -18.86 22.15
C SER A 96 6.05 -19.29 20.81
N LEU A 97 6.74 -19.00 19.71
CA LEU A 97 6.30 -19.37 18.37
C LEU A 97 6.04 -20.88 18.27
N LYS A 98 6.88 -21.71 18.88
CA LYS A 98 6.65 -23.17 18.94
C LYS A 98 5.34 -23.54 19.64
N ARG A 99 5.01 -22.88 20.75
CA ARG A 99 3.74 -23.11 21.46
C ARG A 99 2.56 -22.66 20.61
N TYR A 100 2.71 -21.55 19.88
CA TYR A 100 1.70 -21.08 18.93
C TYR A 100 1.47 -22.11 17.81
N LEU A 101 2.54 -22.58 17.14
CA LEU A 101 2.43 -23.56 16.06
C LEU A 101 1.77 -24.87 16.50
N ARG A 102 2.02 -25.32 17.74
CA ARG A 102 1.31 -26.47 18.32
C ARG A 102 -0.19 -26.23 18.51
N ARG A 103 -0.60 -25.00 18.85
CA ARG A 103 -2.02 -24.61 18.95
C ARG A 103 -2.66 -24.36 17.58
N PHE A 104 -1.85 -24.02 16.58
CA PHE A 104 -2.29 -23.78 15.21
C PHE A 104 -2.54 -25.09 14.45
N LYS A 105 -1.71 -26.12 14.66
CA LYS A 105 -1.79 -27.41 13.95
C LYS A 105 -3.19 -28.08 13.97
N PRO A 106 -3.96 -28.10 15.08
CA PRO A 106 -5.31 -28.66 15.08
C PRO A 106 -6.34 -27.88 14.25
N GLN A 107 -6.02 -26.67 13.78
CA GLN A 107 -6.93 -25.80 13.02
C GLN A 107 -6.79 -26.00 11.49
N ILE A 108 -5.80 -26.78 11.06
CA ILE A 108 -5.46 -27.01 9.66
C ILE A 108 -6.29 -28.18 9.12
N GLU A 109 -6.77 -28.07 7.88
CA GLU A 109 -7.34 -29.22 7.18
C GLU A 109 -6.22 -30.10 6.61
N GLY A 110 -6.09 -31.33 7.12
CA GLY A 110 -5.10 -32.31 6.65
C GLY A 110 -3.97 -32.56 7.65
N ASP A 111 -2.91 -33.24 7.19
CA ASP A 111 -1.71 -33.56 7.99
C ASP A 111 -0.50 -32.68 7.60
N ASP A 112 -0.77 -31.55 6.93
CA ASP A 112 0.24 -30.63 6.44
C ASP A 112 0.87 -29.83 7.60
N GLU A 113 2.19 -29.62 7.54
CA GLU A 113 2.88 -28.74 8.48
C GLU A 113 2.64 -27.27 8.10
N PRO A 114 2.36 -26.40 9.09
CA PRO A 114 2.16 -24.97 8.83
C PRO A 114 3.43 -24.32 8.29
N SER A 115 3.28 -23.53 7.23
CA SER A 115 4.37 -22.76 6.63
C SER A 115 4.53 -21.40 7.31
N LEU A 116 5.76 -20.91 7.35
CA LEU A 116 6.15 -19.66 8.00
C LEU A 116 6.76 -18.70 6.97
N ILE A 117 6.30 -17.45 6.95
CA ILE A 117 6.94 -16.35 6.22
C ILE A 117 7.26 -15.25 7.22
N VAL A 118 8.55 -14.94 7.37
CA VAL A 118 9.03 -13.81 8.18
C VAL A 118 9.03 -12.57 7.29
N ARG A 119 8.55 -11.43 7.83
CA ARG A 119 8.35 -10.16 7.11
C ARG A 119 7.56 -10.39 5.81
N PRO A 120 6.30 -10.88 5.91
CA PRO A 120 5.48 -11.20 4.75
C PRO A 120 5.33 -9.98 3.84
N HIS A 121 5.51 -10.20 2.54
CA HIS A 121 5.36 -9.16 1.55
C HIS A 121 3.86 -8.82 1.38
N GLY A 122 3.53 -7.61 0.92
CA GLY A 122 2.13 -7.25 0.63
C GLY A 122 1.42 -8.22 -0.31
N ARG A 123 2.18 -8.89 -1.19
CA ARG A 123 1.75 -10.01 -2.04
C ARG A 123 1.21 -11.20 -1.24
N ASP A 124 1.90 -11.60 -0.19
CA ASP A 124 1.54 -12.75 0.64
C ASP A 124 0.29 -12.45 1.46
N VAL A 125 0.18 -11.21 1.94
CA VAL A 125 -1.02 -10.71 2.63
C VAL A 125 -2.23 -10.70 1.67
N LEU A 126 -2.11 -10.12 0.47
CA LEU A 126 -3.21 -10.13 -0.51
C LEU A 126 -3.66 -11.54 -0.89
N LYS A 127 -2.72 -12.46 -1.13
CA LYS A 127 -3.04 -13.81 -1.58
C LYS A 127 -3.69 -14.66 -0.49
N TYR A 128 -3.11 -14.66 0.71
CA TYR A 128 -3.47 -15.64 1.74
C TYR A 128 -4.34 -15.07 2.85
N TYR A 129 -4.26 -13.77 3.15
CA TYR A 129 -5.13 -13.12 4.13
C TYR A 129 -6.47 -12.74 3.49
N PHE A 130 -6.44 -12.09 2.33
CA PHE A 130 -7.63 -11.60 1.65
C PHE A 130 -8.25 -12.59 0.65
N GLY A 131 -7.77 -13.84 0.62
CA GLY A 131 -8.22 -14.84 -0.36
C GLY A 131 -8.04 -14.39 -1.82
N GLY A 132 -7.05 -13.54 -2.09
CA GLY A 132 -6.81 -12.95 -3.40
C GLY A 132 -7.82 -11.87 -3.81
N SER A 133 -8.57 -11.28 -2.89
CA SER A 133 -9.50 -10.18 -3.18
C SER A 133 -9.46 -9.10 -2.10
N CYS A 134 -8.93 -7.94 -2.45
CA CYS A 134 -8.92 -6.77 -1.59
C CYS A 134 -10.36 -6.33 -1.26
N PRO A 135 -10.67 -6.02 0.01
CA PRO A 135 -12.01 -5.58 0.42
C PRO A 135 -12.40 -4.21 -0.16
N ASN A 136 -11.43 -3.40 -0.60
CA ASN A 136 -11.67 -2.06 -1.13
C ASN A 136 -11.77 -2.02 -2.65
N CYS A 137 -10.85 -2.69 -3.36
CA CYS A 137 -10.79 -2.65 -4.83
C CYS A 137 -11.05 -4.01 -5.50
N GLY A 138 -11.41 -5.04 -4.74
CA GLY A 138 -11.52 -6.41 -5.25
C GLY A 138 -10.18 -6.90 -5.80
N ARG A 139 -10.12 -7.12 -7.11
CA ARG A 139 -8.91 -7.59 -7.81
C ARG A 139 -8.25 -6.55 -8.71
N LEU A 140 -8.84 -5.37 -8.82
CA LEU A 140 -8.44 -4.36 -9.80
C LEU A 140 -7.15 -3.63 -9.40
N GLY A 141 -6.93 -3.47 -8.09
CA GLY A 141 -5.82 -2.66 -7.59
C GLY A 141 -6.07 -1.15 -7.67
N TRP A 142 -7.26 -0.72 -8.06
CA TRP A 142 -7.63 0.68 -8.26
C TRP A 142 -8.62 1.20 -7.22
N PHE A 143 -8.47 2.45 -6.81
CA PHE A 143 -9.30 3.13 -5.83
C PHE A 143 -9.98 4.36 -6.46
N CYS A 144 -11.30 4.46 -6.39
CA CYS A 144 -12.01 5.68 -6.85
C CYS A 144 -11.93 6.77 -5.76
N ARG A 145 -11.39 7.92 -6.16
CA ARG A 145 -11.22 9.13 -5.33
C ARG A 145 -12.53 9.89 -5.05
N GLY A 146 -13.62 9.53 -5.73
CA GLY A 146 -14.88 10.25 -5.70
C GLY A 146 -15.63 10.22 -4.37
N ARG A 147 -16.43 11.27 -4.11
CA ARG A 147 -17.23 11.48 -2.88
C ARG A 147 -18.05 10.29 -2.37
N ARG A 148 -18.51 9.39 -3.24
CA ARG A 148 -19.34 8.24 -2.84
C ARG A 148 -18.54 7.03 -2.37
N CYS A 149 -17.25 6.99 -2.69
CA CYS A 149 -16.35 5.89 -2.37
C CYS A 149 -15.51 6.19 -1.12
N GLN A 150 -15.82 7.27 -0.39
CA GLN A 150 -15.01 7.77 0.71
C GLN A 150 -15.64 7.66 2.10
N GLY A 151 -14.73 7.34 3.04
CA GLY A 151 -14.86 7.39 4.49
C GLY A 151 -13.51 7.15 5.19
N MET A 152 -12.62 6.35 4.58
CA MET A 152 -11.35 5.91 5.19
C MET A 152 -10.09 6.71 4.79
N TRP A 153 -10.05 7.36 3.61
CA TRP A 153 -8.85 8.08 3.10
C TRP A 153 -9.18 9.48 2.58
N PRO A 154 -9.48 10.46 3.47
CA PRO A 154 -9.85 11.83 3.07
C PRO A 154 -8.74 12.59 2.32
N GLU A 155 -7.49 12.19 2.46
CA GLU A 155 -6.31 12.74 1.78
C GLU A 155 -6.22 12.37 0.30
N LEU A 156 -6.78 11.22 -0.09
CA LEU A 156 -6.83 10.76 -1.48
C LEU A 156 -8.09 11.26 -2.20
N PHE A 157 -8.64 12.40 -1.77
CA PHE A 157 -9.87 12.97 -2.31
C PHE A 157 -9.67 13.62 -3.68
N GLY A 158 -10.57 13.30 -4.61
CA GLY A 158 -10.53 13.78 -5.99
C GLY A 158 -11.76 13.39 -6.80
N GLU A 159 -11.62 13.46 -8.13
CA GLU A 159 -12.69 13.10 -9.06
C GLU A 159 -12.84 11.57 -9.18
N CYS A 160 -14.07 11.07 -9.38
CA CYS A 160 -14.24 9.63 -9.61
C CYS A 160 -13.97 9.31 -11.09
N GLY A 161 -13.44 8.12 -11.34
CA GLY A 161 -13.12 7.65 -12.69
C GLY A 161 -11.62 7.64 -12.99
N GLU A 162 -10.81 8.10 -12.04
CA GLU A 162 -9.36 8.02 -12.09
C GLU A 162 -8.86 6.73 -11.44
N ASP A 163 -7.97 6.03 -12.16
CA ASP A 163 -7.30 4.82 -11.72
C ASP A 163 -6.18 5.18 -10.74
N LEU A 164 -6.53 5.58 -9.52
CA LEU A 164 -5.54 5.79 -8.45
C LEU A 164 -5.18 4.44 -7.82
N SER A 165 -3.90 4.24 -7.55
CA SER A 165 -3.39 3.03 -6.90
C SER A 165 -4.12 2.77 -5.58
N CYS A 166 -4.63 1.56 -5.41
CA CYS A 166 -5.38 1.22 -4.21
C CYS A 166 -4.45 1.24 -2.98
N PRO A 167 -4.77 2.01 -1.94
CA PRO A 167 -3.99 2.02 -0.70
C PRO A 167 -3.91 0.64 -0.12
N VAL A 168 -4.94 -0.20 -0.33
CA VAL A 168 -4.96 -1.61 0.10
C VAL A 168 -4.04 -2.56 -0.64
N CYS A 169 -3.79 -2.32 -1.91
CA CYS A 169 -2.99 -3.23 -2.71
C CYS A 169 -1.55 -2.78 -2.90
N HIS A 170 -1.29 -1.47 -2.82
CA HIS A 170 0.00 -0.89 -3.21
C HIS A 170 0.80 -0.35 -2.03
N GLY A 171 0.32 -0.46 -0.79
CA GLY A 171 0.91 0.29 0.33
C GLY A 171 0.23 1.66 0.46
N TYR A 172 0.40 2.35 1.59
CA TYR A 172 -0.33 3.59 1.89
C TYR A 172 0.39 4.80 1.29
N ASP A 173 1.71 4.79 1.32
CA ASP A 173 2.54 5.88 0.79
C ASP A 173 2.50 5.94 -0.74
N PHE A 174 2.46 4.78 -1.40
CA PHE A 174 2.47 4.71 -2.86
C PHE A 174 1.28 5.44 -3.52
N PRO A 175 0.01 5.26 -3.08
CA PRO A 175 -1.12 6.07 -3.55
C PRO A 175 -0.94 7.58 -3.32
N LEU A 176 -0.21 8.03 -2.30
CA LEU A 176 0.07 9.46 -2.11
C LEU A 176 1.03 9.96 -3.19
N GLU A 177 2.07 9.19 -3.49
CA GLU A 177 2.98 9.48 -4.60
C GLU A 177 2.27 9.45 -5.96
N ASP A 178 1.39 8.47 -6.15
CA ASP A 178 0.55 8.35 -7.34
C ASP A 178 -0.42 9.54 -7.46
N ASP A 179 -1.06 9.97 -6.38
CA ASP A 179 -1.91 11.17 -6.33
C ASP A 179 -1.13 12.44 -6.68
N MET A 180 0.11 12.57 -6.21
CA MET A 180 0.99 13.68 -6.59
C MET A 180 1.33 13.66 -8.08
N ALA A 181 1.64 12.49 -8.65
CA ALA A 181 1.89 12.36 -10.09
C ALA A 181 0.66 12.78 -10.92
N MET A 182 -0.54 12.38 -10.49
CA MET A 182 -1.79 12.80 -11.12
C MET A 182 -2.00 14.32 -11.09
N ARG A 183 -1.74 14.97 -9.95
CA ARG A 183 -1.85 16.44 -9.86
C ARG A 183 -0.88 17.16 -10.80
N CYS A 184 0.32 16.62 -11.00
CA CYS A 184 1.25 17.16 -11.99
C CYS A 184 0.70 17.02 -13.42
N GLU A 185 0.04 15.90 -13.75
CA GLU A 185 -0.67 15.75 -15.03
C GLU A 185 -1.78 16.81 -15.18
N ASP A 186 -2.57 17.04 -14.14
CA ASP A 186 -3.64 18.05 -14.14
C ASP A 186 -3.09 19.47 -14.38
N ASP A 187 -1.97 19.84 -13.74
CA ASP A 187 -1.32 21.14 -13.93
C ASP A 187 -0.84 21.35 -15.38
N ILE A 188 -0.34 20.29 -16.02
CA ILE A 188 0.04 20.31 -17.45
C ILE A 188 -1.22 20.48 -18.32
N GLU A 189 -2.30 19.76 -18.00
CA GLU A 189 -3.57 19.86 -18.74
C GLU A 189 -4.23 21.24 -18.63
N ASP A 190 -4.15 21.88 -17.46
CA ASP A 190 -4.61 23.25 -17.24
C ASP A 190 -3.77 24.25 -18.05
N SER A 191 -2.45 24.06 -18.04
CA SER A 191 -1.52 24.86 -18.85
C SER A 191 -1.83 24.74 -20.34
N LEU A 192 -2.01 23.51 -20.85
CA LEU A 192 -2.47 23.25 -22.20
C LEU A 192 -3.80 23.97 -22.47
N SER A 193 -4.79 23.80 -21.61
CA SER A 193 -6.12 24.42 -21.76
C SER A 193 -6.07 25.94 -21.84
N SER A 194 -5.11 26.57 -21.13
CA SER A 194 -4.87 28.01 -21.20
C SER A 194 -4.27 28.45 -22.54
N LEU A 195 -3.35 27.67 -23.11
CA LEU A 195 -2.70 27.95 -24.38
C LEU A 195 -3.67 27.74 -25.55
N TRP A 196 -4.46 26.67 -25.51
CA TRP A 196 -5.51 26.41 -26.49
C TRP A 196 -6.55 27.55 -26.55
N ARG A 197 -6.96 28.09 -25.39
CA ARG A 197 -7.84 29.27 -25.33
C ARG A 197 -7.22 30.48 -26.01
N ARG A 198 -5.97 30.81 -25.67
CA ARG A 198 -5.22 31.93 -26.29
C ARG A 198 -5.07 31.77 -27.81
N HIS A 199 -4.73 30.56 -28.26
CA HIS A 199 -4.61 30.23 -29.67
C HIS A 199 -5.95 30.43 -30.41
N LYS A 200 -7.06 29.98 -29.81
CA LYS A 200 -8.41 30.15 -30.38
C LYS A 200 -8.85 31.62 -30.47
N ASP A 201 -8.41 32.45 -29.52
CA ASP A 201 -8.72 33.89 -29.49
C ASP A 201 -7.84 34.71 -30.46
N GLY A 202 -7.08 34.06 -31.34
CA GLY A 202 -6.30 34.71 -32.40
C GLY A 202 -4.93 35.23 -31.95
N GLN A 203 -4.47 34.86 -30.74
CA GLN A 203 -3.08 35.05 -30.32
C GLN A 203 -2.18 33.92 -30.87
N ASP A 204 -2.31 33.65 -32.17
CA ASP A 204 -1.66 32.53 -32.85
C ASP A 204 -0.21 32.90 -33.20
N SER A 205 0.72 32.59 -32.29
CA SER A 205 2.16 32.68 -32.54
C SER A 205 2.76 31.28 -32.71
N GLU A 206 3.75 31.16 -33.60
CA GLU A 206 4.52 29.91 -33.79
C GLU A 206 5.12 29.41 -32.46
N TYR A 207 5.49 30.34 -31.59
CA TYR A 207 5.92 30.07 -30.21
C TYR A 207 4.85 29.33 -29.39
N SER A 208 3.57 29.70 -29.52
CA SER A 208 2.47 29.05 -28.79
C SER A 208 2.21 27.63 -29.29
N LYS A 209 2.38 27.37 -30.59
CA LYS A 209 2.26 26.02 -31.17
C LYS A 209 3.36 25.09 -30.67
N THR A 210 4.60 25.58 -30.63
CA THR A 210 5.73 24.83 -30.05
C THR A 210 5.47 24.51 -28.58
N GLN A 211 5.04 25.49 -27.77
CA GLN A 211 4.69 25.24 -26.36
C GLN A 211 3.56 24.21 -26.18
N ILE A 212 2.52 24.25 -27.02
CA ILE A 212 1.45 23.26 -26.97
C ILE A 212 2.00 21.86 -27.26
N ARG A 213 2.85 21.71 -28.27
CA ARG A 213 3.45 20.41 -28.61
C ARG A 213 4.36 19.92 -27.48
N ASP A 214 5.21 20.77 -26.94
CA ASP A 214 6.13 20.41 -25.86
C ASP A 214 5.34 19.93 -24.62
N LEU A 215 4.26 20.62 -24.25
CA LEU A 215 3.39 20.19 -23.14
C LEU A 215 2.58 18.92 -23.45
N GLN A 216 2.20 18.68 -24.72
CA GLN A 216 1.57 17.43 -25.12
C GLN A 216 2.53 16.24 -24.95
N GLU A 217 3.79 16.42 -25.34
CA GLU A 217 4.84 15.42 -25.15
C GLU A 217 5.15 15.21 -23.66
N GLU A 218 5.25 16.28 -22.88
CA GLU A 218 5.46 16.24 -21.43
C GLU A 218 4.34 15.47 -20.71
N LEU A 219 3.08 15.74 -21.06
CA LEU A 219 1.93 15.02 -20.50
C LEU A 219 1.98 13.52 -20.81
N LEU A 220 2.28 13.16 -22.06
CA LEU A 220 2.39 11.73 -22.42
C LEU A 220 3.58 11.04 -21.74
N SER A 221 4.69 11.75 -21.55
CA SER A 221 5.84 11.24 -20.78
C SER A 221 5.44 11.03 -19.32
N SER A 222 4.77 12.00 -18.70
CA SER A 222 4.34 11.91 -17.30
C SER A 222 3.38 10.73 -17.07
N VAL A 223 2.42 10.53 -17.98
CA VAL A 223 1.51 9.38 -17.97
C VAL A 223 2.28 8.06 -18.06
N ARG A 224 3.27 7.97 -18.98
CA ARG A 224 4.13 6.78 -19.10
C ARG A 224 4.88 6.51 -17.80
N ASP A 225 5.59 7.50 -17.28
CA ASP A 225 6.40 7.40 -16.07
C ASP A 225 5.56 7.00 -14.85
N ARG A 226 4.31 7.48 -14.78
CA ARG A 226 3.35 7.10 -13.75
C ARG A 226 3.00 5.62 -13.85
N PHE A 227 2.57 5.14 -15.02
CA PHE A 227 2.16 3.73 -15.18
C PHE A 227 3.34 2.75 -15.13
N GLU A 228 4.55 3.16 -15.49
CA GLU A 228 5.77 2.36 -15.30
C GLU A 228 6.07 2.16 -13.81
N ARG A 229 6.02 3.23 -12.99
CA ARG A 229 6.16 3.13 -11.52
C ARG A 229 5.06 2.28 -10.89
N ILE A 230 3.81 2.43 -11.36
CA ILE A 230 2.71 1.55 -10.93
C ILE A 230 3.04 0.09 -11.25
N ASN A 231 3.57 -0.21 -12.44
CA ASN A 231 3.94 -1.57 -12.81
C ASN A 231 5.13 -2.14 -12.00
N GLU A 232 6.11 -1.32 -11.65
CA GLU A 232 7.17 -1.71 -10.71
C GLU A 232 6.57 -2.13 -9.37
N ARG A 233 5.67 -1.30 -8.83
CA ARG A 233 4.97 -1.60 -7.57
C ARG A 233 4.08 -2.83 -7.69
N ARG A 234 3.35 -2.99 -8.79
CA ARG A 234 2.49 -4.16 -9.05
C ARG A 234 3.31 -5.44 -9.18
N THR A 235 4.50 -5.38 -9.77
CA THR A 235 5.46 -6.50 -9.80
C THR A 235 5.84 -6.91 -8.38
N GLU A 236 6.20 -5.93 -7.54
CA GLU A 236 6.53 -6.13 -6.13
C GLU A 236 5.37 -6.80 -5.37
N MET A 237 4.14 -6.33 -5.63
CA MET A 237 2.92 -6.84 -5.00
C MET A 237 2.38 -8.12 -5.65
N GLY A 238 3.06 -8.64 -6.68
CA GLY A 238 2.66 -9.85 -7.41
C GLY A 238 1.31 -9.74 -8.12
N MET A 239 0.98 -8.54 -8.59
CA MET A 239 -0.24 -8.20 -9.31
C MET A 239 0.00 -8.27 -10.82
N GLU A 240 -1.09 -8.35 -11.60
CA GLU A 240 -1.01 -8.30 -13.06
C GLU A 240 -0.56 -6.91 -13.53
N LEU A 241 0.30 -6.85 -14.54
CA LEU A 241 0.80 -5.59 -15.07
C LEU A 241 -0.22 -4.90 -15.98
N GLU A 242 -0.19 -3.59 -15.95
CA GLU A 242 -0.96 -2.72 -16.82
C GLU A 242 -0.25 -2.52 -18.17
N ASP A 243 -1.04 -2.32 -19.22
CA ASP A 243 -0.54 -2.01 -20.55
C ASP A 243 -0.27 -0.50 -20.66
N VAL A 244 0.97 -0.11 -20.36
CA VAL A 244 1.44 1.29 -20.38
C VAL A 244 1.15 1.95 -21.73
N ASP A 245 1.44 1.25 -22.83
CA ASP A 245 1.27 1.80 -24.18
C ASP A 245 -0.20 2.04 -24.50
N LYS A 246 -1.11 1.19 -24.01
CA LYS A 246 -2.56 1.42 -24.10
C LYS A 246 -2.98 2.67 -23.34
N PHE A 247 -2.48 2.92 -22.14
CA PHE A 247 -2.82 4.13 -21.38
C PHE A 247 -2.32 5.40 -22.07
N VAL A 248 -1.06 5.40 -22.54
CA VAL A 248 -0.48 6.52 -23.32
C VAL A 248 -1.29 6.76 -24.60
N SER A 249 -1.66 5.69 -25.32
CA SER A 249 -2.45 5.79 -26.55
C SER A 249 -3.85 6.33 -26.29
N ASN A 250 -4.54 5.84 -25.25
CA ASN A 250 -5.85 6.35 -24.85
C ASN A 250 -5.80 7.83 -24.48
N ARG A 251 -4.77 8.26 -23.75
CA ARG A 251 -4.57 9.68 -23.40
C ARG A 251 -4.33 10.51 -24.67
N LYS A 252 -3.45 10.06 -25.57
CA LYS A 252 -3.20 10.72 -26.87
C LYS A 252 -4.49 10.89 -27.68
N GLU A 253 -5.31 9.85 -27.78
CA GLU A 253 -6.61 9.92 -28.44
C GLU A 253 -7.58 10.90 -27.77
N SER A 254 -7.61 10.94 -26.43
CA SER A 254 -8.47 11.86 -25.68
C SER A 254 -8.10 13.33 -25.97
N ILE A 255 -6.81 13.64 -25.99
CA ILE A 255 -6.29 14.97 -26.34
C ILE A 255 -6.66 15.31 -27.80
N ALA A 256 -6.43 14.38 -28.72
CA ALA A 256 -6.75 14.56 -30.14
C ALA A 256 -8.25 14.83 -30.37
N LYS A 257 -9.13 14.11 -29.67
CA LYS A 257 -10.59 14.25 -29.79
C LYS A 257 -11.11 15.56 -29.18
N SER A 258 -10.53 16.00 -28.06
CA SER A 258 -11.04 17.15 -27.30
C SER A 258 -10.46 18.49 -27.73
N LYS A 259 -9.17 18.54 -28.04
CA LYS A 259 -8.41 19.78 -28.26
C LYS A 259 -7.68 19.80 -29.60
N GLY A 260 -7.53 18.64 -30.26
CA GLY A 260 -6.73 18.47 -31.47
C GLY A 260 -5.29 18.06 -31.13
N TRP A 261 -4.69 17.24 -31.99
CA TRP A 261 -3.27 16.87 -31.89
C TRP A 261 -2.46 17.75 -32.82
N LEU A 262 -1.36 18.34 -32.34
CA LEU A 262 -0.41 19.04 -33.20
C LEU A 262 0.69 18.04 -33.57
N ASP A 263 0.80 17.74 -34.86
CA ASP A 263 1.88 16.92 -35.45
C ASP A 263 3.18 17.73 -35.60
#